data_AF-A0A1M5CF91-F1
#
_entry.id   AF-A0A1M5CF91-F1
#
_cell.length_a   1.000
_cell.length_b   1.000
_cell.length_c   1.000
_cell.angle_alpha   90.00
_cell.angle_beta   90.00
_cell.angle_gamma   90.00
#
_symmetry.space_group_name_H-M   'P 1'
#
loop_
_entity.id
_entity.type
_entity.pdbx_description
1 polymer ?
#
loop_
_entity_poly.entity_id
_entity_poly.type
_entity_poly.pdbx_seq_one_letter_code
_entity_poly.pdbx_strand_id
1 'polypeptide(L)'
;MNYGYINVNDTLKNYTNSQSWHRHILGMFYSDGIKGMCEIFQCYWLLNMIVNYQNELEKEEFQLWSFYKLDDGSAILICEDGYFNILRLQEIPYTDIEANEAKIWVEFNLILLPSEH
;
A
#
# COMPACT_ATOMS: atom_id res chain seq x y z
N MET A 1 -8.01 -24.32 -10.75
CA MET A 1 -8.47 -22.96 -11.07
C MET A 1 -7.21 -22.12 -11.11
N ASN A 2 -6.85 -21.55 -12.27
CA ASN A 2 -5.77 -20.55 -12.31
C ASN A 2 -6.32 -19.34 -11.56
N TYR A 3 -5.92 -19.16 -10.30
CA TYR A 3 -5.96 -17.83 -9.71
C TYR A 3 -4.89 -17.05 -10.48
N GLY A 4 -5.33 -16.31 -11.50
CA GLY A 4 -4.43 -15.44 -12.26
C GLY A 4 -3.74 -14.49 -11.29
N TYR A 5 -2.53 -14.06 -11.63
CA TYR A 5 -1.81 -13.07 -10.85
C TYR A 5 -2.65 -11.79 -10.72
N ILE A 6 -2.94 -11.38 -9.49
CA ILE A 6 -3.75 -10.19 -9.19
C ILE A 6 -2.83 -9.05 -8.74
N ASN A 7 -2.71 -8.05 -9.60
CA ASN A 7 -2.11 -6.77 -9.25
C ASN A 7 -3.21 -5.78 -8.82
N VAL A 8 -3.09 -5.21 -7.62
CA VAL A 8 -4.05 -4.25 -7.06
C VAL A 8 -4.16 -3.00 -7.94
N ASN A 9 -3.03 -2.47 -8.41
CA ASN A 9 -3.00 -1.24 -9.20
C ASN A 9 -3.70 -1.42 -10.56
N ASP A 10 -3.56 -2.59 -11.19
CA ASP A 10 -4.29 -2.91 -12.43
C ASP A 10 -5.81 -3.01 -12.19
N THR A 11 -6.20 -3.61 -11.05
CA THR A 11 -7.61 -3.75 -10.64
C THR A 11 -8.25 -2.39 -10.37
N LEU A 12 -7.48 -1.45 -9.81
CA LEU A 12 -7.95 -0.14 -9.38
C LEU A 12 -7.51 1.01 -10.30
N LYS A 13 -7.08 0.72 -11.53
CA LYS A 13 -6.56 1.73 -12.46
C LYS A 13 -7.52 2.89 -12.79
N ASN A 14 -8.82 2.72 -12.55
CA ASN A 14 -9.83 3.75 -12.79
C ASN A 14 -9.87 4.81 -11.67
N TYR A 15 -9.19 4.58 -10.54
CA TYR A 15 -8.96 5.58 -9.51
C TYR A 15 -7.81 6.49 -9.98
N THR A 16 -8.16 7.65 -10.52
CA THR A 16 -7.20 8.62 -11.06
C THR A 16 -7.36 10.04 -10.54
N ASN A 17 -8.41 10.30 -9.77
CA ASN A 17 -8.71 11.60 -9.16
C ASN A 17 -9.52 11.38 -7.89
N SER A 18 -8.86 11.36 -6.74
CA SER A 18 -9.56 11.23 -5.46
C SER A 18 -10.45 12.45 -5.24
N GLN A 19 -11.73 12.23 -4.99
CA GLN A 19 -12.70 13.28 -4.70
C GLN A 19 -12.81 13.54 -3.20
N SER A 20 -12.35 12.58 -2.39
CA SER A 20 -12.36 12.64 -0.94
C SER A 20 -11.04 12.17 -0.35
N TRP A 21 -10.68 12.78 0.78
CA TRP A 21 -9.57 12.34 1.62
C TRP A 21 -10.14 11.73 2.90
N HIS A 22 -9.79 10.49 3.15
CA HIS A 22 -10.21 9.76 4.33
C HIS A 22 -9.14 9.90 5.40
N ARG A 23 -9.53 9.96 6.67
CA ARG A 23 -8.59 10.16 7.77
C ARG A 23 -8.39 8.87 8.56
N HIS A 24 -7.15 8.41 8.63
CA HIS A 24 -6.75 7.34 9.52
C HIS A 24 -6.71 7.84 10.98
N ILE A 25 -6.99 6.97 11.95
CA ILE A 25 -7.05 7.34 13.37
C ILE A 25 -5.73 7.94 13.90
N LEU A 26 -4.60 7.56 13.30
CA LEU A 26 -3.26 8.07 13.62
C LEU A 26 -2.89 9.37 12.87
N GLY A 27 -3.84 10.01 12.18
CA GLY A 27 -3.67 11.35 11.61
C GLY A 27 -3.24 11.42 10.16
N MET A 28 -2.82 10.30 9.55
CA MET A 28 -2.58 10.20 8.10
C MET A 28 -3.88 10.34 7.31
N PHE A 29 -3.79 10.91 6.10
CA PHE A 29 -4.87 10.91 5.13
C PHE A 29 -4.65 9.84 4.08
N TYR A 30 -5.72 9.34 3.46
CA TYR A 30 -5.62 8.41 2.34
C TYR A 30 -6.69 8.64 1.28
N SER A 31 -6.35 8.29 0.05
CA SER A 31 -7.17 8.49 -1.14
C SER A 31 -8.39 7.57 -1.22
N ASP A 32 -9.30 7.88 -2.16
CA ASP A 32 -10.42 6.99 -2.53
C ASP A 32 -9.93 5.64 -3.06
N GLY A 33 -8.82 5.61 -3.82
CA GLY A 33 -8.22 4.37 -4.29
C GLY A 33 -7.66 3.50 -3.17
N ILE A 34 -7.02 4.08 -2.15
CA ILE A 34 -6.56 3.33 -0.98
C ILE A 34 -7.74 2.80 -0.16
N LYS A 35 -8.82 3.59 -0.03
CA LYS A 35 -10.07 3.09 0.57
C LYS A 35 -10.63 1.91 -0.22
N GLY A 36 -10.74 2.04 -1.54
CA GLY A 36 -11.22 0.99 -2.43
C GLY A 36 -10.37 -0.28 -2.35
N MET A 37 -9.05 -0.14 -2.30
CA MET A 37 -8.11 -1.25 -2.07
C MET A 37 -8.45 -1.99 -0.76
N CYS A 38 -8.57 -1.25 0.34
CA CYS A 38 -8.86 -1.85 1.64
C CYS A 38 -10.22 -2.56 1.68
N GLU A 39 -11.24 -2.00 1.03
CA GLU A 39 -12.58 -2.58 0.98
C GLU A 39 -12.68 -3.80 0.04
N ILE A 40 -12.03 -3.75 -1.13
CA ILE A 40 -12.09 -4.83 -2.13
C ILE A 40 -11.23 -6.02 -1.70
N PHE A 41 -10.00 -5.75 -1.25
CA PHE A 41 -9.03 -6.80 -0.89
C PHE A 41 -9.01 -7.11 0.62
N GLN A 42 -9.90 -6.49 1.40
CA GLN A 42 -10.02 -6.70 2.85
C GLN A 42 -8.69 -6.46 3.60
N CYS A 43 -7.87 -5.52 3.11
CA CYS A 43 -6.49 -5.35 3.53
C CYS A 43 -6.22 -4.08 4.35
N TYR A 44 -7.16 -3.66 5.21
CA TYR A 44 -6.93 -2.55 6.15
C TYR A 44 -5.69 -2.75 7.04
N TRP A 45 -5.31 -4.01 7.30
CA TRP A 45 -4.08 -4.34 8.01
C TRP A 45 -2.83 -3.80 7.30
N LEU A 46 -2.80 -3.77 5.96
CA LEU A 46 -1.69 -3.26 5.17
C LEU A 46 -1.57 -1.74 5.31
N LEU A 47 -2.71 -1.04 5.23
CA LEU A 47 -2.76 0.40 5.52
C LEU A 47 -2.28 0.70 6.94
N ASN A 48 -2.75 -0.05 7.94
CA ASN A 48 -2.33 0.12 9.33
C ASN A 48 -0.82 -0.10 9.50
N MET A 49 -0.23 -1.09 8.82
CA MET A 49 1.21 -1.33 8.83
C MET A 49 1.98 -0.13 8.26
N ILE A 50 1.60 0.37 7.08
CA ILE A 50 2.23 1.55 6.47
C ILE A 50 2.15 2.76 7.40
N VAL A 51 0.99 3.01 8.00
CA VAL A 51 0.81 4.13 8.94
C VAL A 51 1.68 3.98 10.19
N ASN A 52 1.85 2.77 10.72
CA ASN A 52 2.67 2.54 11.91
C ASN A 52 4.14 2.90 11.70
N TYR A 53 4.67 2.77 10.47
CA TYR A 53 6.06 3.13 10.17
C TYR A 53 6.29 4.64 9.97
N GLN A 54 5.24 5.46 9.87
CA GLN A 54 5.39 6.87 9.49
C GLN A 54 6.17 7.69 10.52
N ASN A 55 6.14 7.32 11.81
CA ASN A 55 6.97 7.97 12.83
C ASN A 55 8.47 7.70 12.61
N GLU A 56 8.84 6.57 12.02
CA GLU A 56 10.23 6.21 11.73
C GLU A 56 10.72 6.78 10.38
N LEU A 57 9.78 7.17 9.51
CA LEU A 57 10.02 7.62 8.14
C LEU A 57 9.60 9.08 7.92
N GLU A 58 9.38 9.85 9.01
CA GLU A 58 8.87 11.23 8.97
C GLU A 58 9.76 12.21 8.17
N LYS A 59 11.02 11.85 7.92
CA LYS A 59 11.99 12.66 7.17
C LYS A 59 11.94 12.43 5.67
N GLU A 60 11.28 11.37 5.24
CA GLU A 60 11.17 11.00 3.83
C GLU A 60 9.92 11.65 3.24
N GLU A 61 10.12 12.64 2.36
CA GLU A 61 9.02 13.38 1.73
C GLU A 61 8.17 12.49 0.82
N PHE A 62 8.79 11.44 0.27
CA PHE A 62 8.18 10.44 -0.59
C PHE A 62 8.58 9.03 -0.17
N GLN A 63 7.62 8.11 -0.22
CA GLN A 63 7.84 6.68 0.03
C GLN A 63 7.07 5.86 -1.00
N LEU A 64 7.74 4.87 -1.60
CA LEU A 64 7.12 3.82 -2.41
C LEU A 64 7.08 2.52 -1.60
N TRP A 65 5.87 2.12 -1.24
CA TRP A 65 5.58 0.85 -0.60
C TRP A 65 5.19 -0.20 -1.64
N SER A 66 5.97 -1.28 -1.71
CA SER A 66 5.71 -2.42 -2.59
C SER A 66 5.42 -3.66 -1.76
N PHE A 67 4.23 -4.22 -1.93
CA PHE A 67 3.77 -5.46 -1.31
C PHE A 67 3.83 -6.61 -2.32
N TYR A 68 4.37 -7.76 -1.90
CA TYR A 68 4.45 -8.98 -2.69
C TYR A 68 4.03 -10.20 -1.87
N LYS A 69 2.98 -10.91 -2.30
CA LYS A 69 2.59 -12.20 -1.74
C LYS A 69 3.38 -13.33 -2.40
N LEU A 70 3.93 -14.23 -1.59
CA LEU A 70 4.70 -15.38 -2.03
C LEU A 70 3.82 -16.63 -2.14
N ASP A 71 4.30 -17.63 -2.89
CA ASP A 71 3.57 -18.87 -3.17
C ASP A 71 3.29 -19.72 -1.92
N ASP A 72 4.08 -19.55 -0.87
CA ASP A 72 3.92 -20.24 0.42
C ASP A 72 2.87 -19.58 1.34
N GLY A 73 2.24 -18.48 0.89
CA GLY A 73 1.25 -17.72 1.64
C GLY A 73 1.84 -16.64 2.55
N SER A 74 3.16 -16.52 2.63
CA SER A 74 3.83 -15.37 3.25
C SER A 74 3.82 -14.16 2.30
N ALA A 75 4.30 -13.02 2.78
CA ALA A 75 4.47 -11.83 1.97
C ALA A 75 5.65 -10.97 2.44
N ILE A 76 6.09 -10.06 1.57
CA ILE A 76 7.12 -9.06 1.88
C ILE A 76 6.56 -7.69 1.57
N LEU A 77 6.76 -6.75 2.50
CA LEU A 77 6.47 -5.34 2.32
C LEU A 77 7.78 -4.55 2.34
N ILE A 78 8.05 -3.81 1.27
CA ILE A 78 9.29 -3.04 1.06
C ILE A 78 8.90 -1.58 0.95
N CYS A 79 9.63 -0.70 1.65
CA CYS A 79 9.55 0.75 1.49
C CYS A 79 10.86 1.26 0.91
N GLU A 80 10.78 2.08 -0.14
CA GLU A 80 11.91 2.78 -0.75
C GLU A 80 11.62 4.27 -0.94
N ASP A 81 12.67 5.08 -1.11
CA ASP A 81 12.60 6.55 -1.29
C ASP A 81 12.37 7.00 -2.74
N GLY A 82 12.10 6.07 -3.65
CA GLY A 82 11.99 6.35 -5.10
C GLY A 82 13.33 6.41 -5.85
N TYR A 83 14.46 6.30 -5.15
CA TYR A 83 15.81 6.21 -5.71
C TYR A 83 16.48 4.85 -5.44
N PHE A 84 15.68 3.80 -5.28
CA PHE A 84 16.09 2.42 -4.99
C PHE A 84 16.82 2.24 -3.63
N ASN A 85 16.74 3.22 -2.73
CA ASN A 85 17.24 3.05 -1.38
C ASN A 85 16.15 2.41 -0.51
N ILE A 86 16.43 1.22 0.03
CA ILE A 86 15.48 0.51 0.89
C ILE A 86 15.48 1.15 2.27
N LEU A 87 14.36 1.78 2.61
CA LEU A 87 14.11 2.41 3.91
C LEU A 87 13.63 1.37 4.93
N ARG A 88 12.75 0.45 4.48
CA ARG A 88 12.22 -0.65 5.32
C ARG A 88 11.97 -1.91 4.52
N LEU A 89 12.13 -3.04 5.21
CA LEU A 89 11.71 -4.36 4.78
C LEU A 89 10.98 -5.02 5.95
N GLN A 90 9.77 -5.50 5.69
CA GLN A 90 8.95 -6.21 6.66
C GLN A 90 8.47 -7.53 6.07
N GLU A 91 8.88 -8.62 6.69
CA GLU A 91 8.38 -9.97 6.38
C GLU A 91 7.02 -10.18 7.06
N ILE A 92 6.07 -10.72 6.32
CA ILE A 92 4.73 -11.05 6.79
C ILE A 92 4.61 -12.57 6.74
N PRO A 93 4.66 -13.27 7.88
CA PRO A 93 4.71 -14.74 7.89
C PRO A 93 3.51 -15.41 7.23
N TYR A 94 2.36 -14.73 7.19
CA TYR A 94 1.14 -15.23 6.57
C TYR A 94 0.19 -14.08 6.22
N THR A 95 -0.49 -14.20 5.07
CA THR A 95 -1.59 -13.32 4.69
C THR A 95 -2.64 -14.03 3.85
N ASP A 96 -3.90 -13.71 4.10
CA ASP A 96 -5.07 -14.22 3.38
C ASP A 96 -5.52 -13.29 2.23
N ILE A 97 -4.87 -12.14 2.03
CA ILE A 97 -5.19 -11.22 0.94
C ILE A 97 -5.15 -11.93 -0.42
N GLU A 98 -6.17 -11.73 -1.25
CA GLU A 98 -6.26 -12.39 -2.55
C GLU A 98 -5.29 -11.81 -3.60
N ALA A 99 -4.80 -10.59 -3.38
CA ALA A 99 -3.86 -9.93 -4.26
C ALA A 99 -2.43 -10.50 -4.16
N ASN A 100 -1.72 -10.52 -5.28
CA ASN A 100 -0.31 -10.91 -5.35
C ASN A 100 0.63 -9.72 -5.18
N GLU A 101 0.23 -8.54 -5.65
CA GLU A 101 1.08 -7.35 -5.64
C GLU A 101 0.26 -6.07 -5.44
N ALA A 102 0.83 -5.13 -4.69
CA ALA A 102 0.31 -3.77 -4.60
C ALA A 102 1.45 -2.76 -4.49
N LYS A 103 1.30 -1.62 -5.14
CA LYS A 103 2.14 -0.42 -4.96
C LYS A 103 1.31 0.70 -4.36
N ILE A 104 1.84 1.32 -3.31
CA ILE A 104 1.21 2.38 -2.53
C ILE A 104 2.25 3.48 -2.34
N TRP A 105 1.84 4.73 -2.53
CA TRP A 105 2.71 5.88 -2.28
C TRP A 105 2.33 6.56 -0.96
N VAL A 106 3.33 7.12 -0.29
CA VAL A 106 3.14 8.08 0.78
C VAL A 106 3.87 9.36 0.42
N GLU A 107 3.14 10.46 0.40
CA GLU A 107 3.64 11.81 0.13
C GLU A 107 3.25 12.72 1.29
N PHE A 108 4.24 13.20 2.03
CA PHE A 108 4.03 13.92 3.27
C PHE A 108 3.12 13.14 4.24
N ASN A 109 1.86 13.55 4.41
CA ASN A 109 0.87 12.91 5.27
C ASN A 109 -0.27 12.22 4.50
N LEU A 110 -0.10 12.01 3.19
CA LEU A 110 -1.10 11.44 2.31
C LEU A 110 -0.64 10.09 1.76
N ILE A 111 -1.53 9.10 1.84
CA ILE A 111 -1.35 7.74 1.30
C ILE A 111 -2.25 7.60 0.07
N LEU A 112 -1.69 7.20 -1.07
CA LEU A 112 -2.42 7.15 -2.33
C LEU A 112 -1.98 6.00 -3.24
N LEU A 113 -2.83 5.63 -4.19
CA LEU A 113 -2.40 4.77 -5.29
C LEU A 113 -1.51 5.59 -6.26
N PRO A 114 -0.51 4.97 -6.92
CA PRO A 114 0.31 5.64 -7.93
C PRO A 114 -0.48 6.28 -9.08
N SER A 115 -1.67 5.77 -9.39
CA SER A 115 -2.55 6.32 -10.43
C SER A 115 -3.29 7.59 -10.01
N GLU A 116 -3.29 7.92 -8.72
CA GLU A 116 -3.94 9.10 -8.14
C GLU A 116 -2.97 10.26 -7.86
N HIS A 117 -1.68 10.10 -8.21
CA HIS A 117 -0.67 11.17 -8.21
C HIS A 117 -0.63 11.90 -9.55
#